data_AF-A0A843K4C3-F1
#
_entry.id   AF-A0A843K4C3-F1
#
_cell.length_a   1.000
_cell.length_b   1.000
_cell.length_c   1.000
_cell.angle_alpha   90.00
_cell.angle_beta   90.00
_cell.angle_gamma   90.00
#
_symmetry.space_group_name_H-M   'P 1'
#
loop_
_entity.id
_entity.type
_entity.pdbx_description
1 polymer ?
#
loop_
_entity_poly.entity_id
_entity_poly.type
_entity_poly.pdbx_seq_one_letter_code
_entity_poly.pdbx_strand_id
1 'polypeptide(L)'
;MIDREFHLQDHDLYLEAFKLAVQIPRGKVSTYGAIARALGDISASRTVGQIMSADRQRPFEVPCHRVIYSDGRTGWYTGMGQGAERKREMLRSEGVPILNDMVQDLETAVFVDFSGDAPLRRMAESQREIASLVSQEGDATRFQRLAALDVSYRGDEAFAAMVVVDREGSVIEERTARCPVNFPYVPGYLGFREMRPYTAAMGKPREDTLYLIDGHGRAHPRRAGVACQFGVVHGVAAAGVAKTILAGAMKGDSLILDGEEAGRLVRSCDGRTYFASVGHRASLGTVCRVLTALPVNPMALAHRLATKRGRSAV
;
A
#
# COMPACT_ATOMS: atom_id res chain seq x y z
N MET A 1 10.16 -24.47 5.12
CA MET A 1 11.16 -23.38 5.12
C MET A 1 10.45 -22.22 4.46
N ILE A 2 10.01 -21.21 5.24
CA ILE A 2 9.32 -20.05 4.67
C ILE A 2 10.26 -19.44 3.65
N ASP A 3 9.80 -19.30 2.41
CA ASP A 3 10.51 -18.52 1.41
C ASP A 3 10.58 -17.08 1.95
N ARG A 4 11.71 -16.75 2.59
CA ARG A 4 11.91 -15.47 3.29
C ARG A 4 11.94 -14.29 2.31
N GLU A 5 11.85 -14.55 1.01
CA GLU A 5 11.65 -13.52 -0.01
C GLU A 5 10.18 -13.11 -0.17
N PHE A 6 9.19 -13.79 0.44
CA PHE A 6 7.77 -13.40 0.44
C PHE A 6 7.23 -12.97 -0.94
N HIS A 7 7.64 -13.67 -2.01
CA HIS A 7 7.31 -13.26 -3.39
C HIS A 7 7.51 -11.76 -3.64
N LEU A 8 8.62 -11.20 -3.15
CA LEU A 8 9.12 -9.87 -3.53
C LEU A 8 9.67 -9.86 -4.97
N GLN A 9 9.45 -10.94 -5.74
CA GLN A 9 9.58 -10.88 -7.20
C GLN A 9 8.76 -9.70 -7.69
N ASP A 10 9.32 -8.93 -8.62
CA ASP A 10 8.68 -7.76 -9.21
C ASP A 10 7.34 -8.18 -9.85
N HIS A 11 6.28 -8.14 -9.04
CA HIS A 11 4.92 -8.33 -9.50
C HIS A 11 4.55 -7.08 -10.27
N ASP A 12 4.72 -7.15 -11.57
CA ASP A 12 4.37 -6.07 -12.47
C ASP A 12 2.85 -5.99 -12.61
N LEU A 13 2.20 -5.38 -11.61
CA LEU A 13 0.76 -5.18 -11.60
C LEU A 13 0.30 -4.29 -12.78
N TYR A 14 1.19 -3.47 -13.33
CA TYR A 14 0.91 -2.72 -14.57
C TYR A 14 0.76 -3.69 -15.74
N LEU A 15 1.74 -4.58 -15.94
CA LEU A 15 1.70 -5.59 -16.99
C LEU A 15 0.48 -6.50 -16.87
N GLU A 16 0.17 -7.00 -15.67
CA GLU A 16 -1.00 -7.87 -15.48
C GLU A 16 -2.32 -7.14 -15.78
N ALA A 17 -2.45 -5.87 -15.36
CA ALA A 17 -3.62 -5.08 -15.71
C ALA A 17 -3.71 -4.81 -17.23
N PHE A 18 -2.59 -4.59 -17.91
CA PHE A 18 -2.55 -4.40 -19.36
C PHE A 18 -2.95 -5.66 -20.12
N LYS A 19 -2.46 -6.85 -19.70
CA LYS A 19 -2.85 -8.14 -20.27
C LYS A 19 -4.36 -8.38 -20.16
N LEU A 20 -4.96 -7.99 -19.04
CA LEU A 20 -6.41 -8.05 -18.84
C LEU A 20 -7.13 -7.08 -19.77
N ALA A 21 -6.68 -5.82 -19.86
CA ALA A 21 -7.32 -4.83 -20.72
C ALA A 21 -7.32 -5.24 -22.22
N VAL A 22 -6.27 -5.91 -22.70
CA VAL A 22 -6.18 -6.43 -24.08
C VAL A 22 -7.26 -7.46 -24.40
N GLN A 23 -7.78 -8.18 -23.41
CA GLN A 23 -8.83 -9.18 -23.62
C GLN A 23 -10.20 -8.57 -23.90
N ILE A 24 -10.39 -7.27 -23.63
CA ILE A 24 -11.66 -6.60 -23.88
C ILE A 24 -11.85 -6.46 -25.40
N PRO A 25 -12.80 -7.17 -26.02
CA PRO A 25 -12.91 -7.18 -27.47
C PRO A 25 -13.43 -5.85 -28.00
N ARG A 26 -13.17 -5.57 -29.28
CA ARG A 26 -13.72 -4.41 -29.99
C ARG A 26 -15.25 -4.42 -29.88
N GLY A 27 -15.85 -3.26 -29.61
CA GLY A 27 -17.30 -3.12 -29.43
C GLY A 27 -17.81 -3.52 -28.04
N LYS A 28 -16.92 -3.88 -27.11
CA LYS A 28 -17.22 -4.07 -25.69
C LYS A 28 -16.43 -3.09 -24.83
N VAL A 29 -16.91 -2.90 -23.61
CA VAL A 29 -16.21 -2.16 -22.56
C VAL A 29 -15.99 -3.06 -21.35
N SER A 30 -15.12 -2.69 -20.43
CA SER A 30 -15.09 -3.28 -19.10
C SER A 30 -14.92 -2.19 -18.06
N THR A 31 -15.06 -2.54 -16.78
CA THR A 31 -14.96 -1.56 -15.70
C THR A 31 -13.64 -1.71 -14.97
N TYR A 32 -13.15 -0.63 -14.36
CA TYR A 32 -11.97 -0.71 -13.47
C TYR A 32 -12.15 -1.77 -12.39
N GLY A 33 -13.38 -1.92 -11.88
CA GLY A 33 -13.71 -2.93 -10.87
C GLY A 33 -13.69 -4.36 -11.40
N ALA A 34 -14.09 -4.59 -12.66
CA ALA A 34 -14.02 -5.92 -13.27
C ALA A 34 -12.56 -6.37 -13.45
N ILE A 35 -11.69 -5.48 -13.94
CA ILE A 35 -10.24 -5.75 -14.00
C ILE A 35 -9.66 -5.96 -12.60
N ALA A 36 -10.02 -5.14 -11.61
CA ALA A 36 -9.55 -5.31 -10.23
C ALA A 36 -9.95 -6.68 -9.64
N ARG A 37 -11.18 -7.15 -9.89
CA ARG A 37 -11.60 -8.51 -9.51
C ARG A 37 -10.79 -9.59 -10.20
N ALA A 38 -10.50 -9.43 -11.50
CA ALA A 38 -9.67 -10.36 -12.25
C ALA A 38 -8.22 -10.40 -11.71
N LEU A 39 -7.66 -9.25 -11.30
CA LEU A 39 -6.38 -9.17 -10.59
C LEU A 39 -6.41 -9.83 -9.20
N GLY A 40 -7.60 -10.09 -8.66
CA GLY A 40 -7.83 -10.85 -7.43
C GLY A 40 -8.43 -10.05 -6.27
N ASP A 41 -8.61 -8.73 -6.40
CA ASP A 41 -9.13 -7.88 -5.32
C ASP A 41 -9.78 -6.58 -5.83
N ILE A 42 -11.06 -6.40 -5.50
CA ILE A 42 -11.86 -5.23 -5.89
C ILE A 42 -11.30 -3.90 -5.33
N SER A 43 -10.56 -3.92 -4.22
CA SER A 43 -9.96 -2.71 -3.63
C SER A 43 -8.97 -2.02 -4.58
N ALA A 44 -8.42 -2.74 -5.57
CA ALA A 44 -7.53 -2.19 -6.59
C ALA A 44 -8.25 -1.39 -7.68
N SER A 45 -9.58 -1.23 -7.66
CA SER A 45 -10.34 -0.51 -8.71
C SER A 45 -9.77 0.88 -9.04
N ARG A 46 -9.45 1.68 -8.02
CA ARG A 46 -8.83 3.00 -8.22
C ARG A 46 -7.41 2.89 -8.79
N THR A 47 -6.64 1.93 -8.31
CA THR A 47 -5.29 1.63 -8.82
C THR A 47 -5.34 1.24 -10.30
N VAL A 48 -6.30 0.41 -10.73
CA VAL A 48 -6.47 0.07 -12.15
C VAL A 48 -6.69 1.34 -12.97
N GLY A 49 -7.53 2.28 -12.51
CA GLY A 49 -7.70 3.57 -13.17
C GLY A 49 -6.38 4.36 -13.30
N GLN A 50 -5.57 4.38 -12.24
CA GLN A 50 -4.24 4.99 -12.26
C GLN A 50 -3.29 4.29 -13.24
N ILE A 51 -3.29 2.95 -13.27
CA ILE A 51 -2.49 2.16 -14.23
C ILE A 51 -2.89 2.50 -15.67
N MET A 52 -4.20 2.55 -15.98
CA MET A 52 -4.69 2.81 -17.34
C MET A 52 -4.34 4.23 -17.84
N SER A 53 -4.22 5.18 -16.92
CA SER A 53 -3.88 6.59 -17.19
C SER A 53 -2.38 6.90 -17.03
N ALA A 54 -1.57 5.94 -16.59
CA ALA A 54 -0.16 6.15 -16.39
C ALA A 54 0.56 6.38 -17.72
N ASP A 55 1.39 7.42 -17.75
CA ASP A 55 2.33 7.70 -18.83
C ASP A 55 3.58 6.84 -18.63
N ARG A 56 3.48 5.57 -19.03
CA ARG A 56 4.55 4.57 -18.95
C ARG A 56 4.68 3.86 -20.28
N GLN A 57 5.89 3.40 -20.58
CA GLN A 57 6.12 2.55 -21.74
C GLN A 57 5.28 1.28 -21.63
N ARG A 58 4.49 0.99 -22.65
CA ARG A 58 3.63 -0.19 -22.71
C ARG A 58 4.29 -1.21 -23.63
N PRO A 59 4.36 -2.50 -23.25
CA PRO A 59 4.99 -3.53 -24.06
C PRO A 59 4.18 -3.87 -25.33
N PHE A 60 2.91 -3.48 -25.39
CA PHE A 60 2.00 -3.68 -26.52
C PHE A 60 0.92 -2.60 -26.53
N GLU A 61 0.10 -2.55 -27.59
CA GLU A 61 -1.05 -1.66 -27.66
C GLU A 61 -2.11 -2.08 -26.64
N VAL A 62 -2.42 -1.18 -25.70
CA VAL A 62 -3.40 -1.42 -24.63
C VAL A 62 -4.66 -0.61 -24.91
N PRO A 63 -5.84 -1.23 -25.08
CA PRO A 63 -7.09 -0.53 -25.37
C PRO A 63 -7.70 0.11 -24.12
N CYS A 64 -6.96 1.01 -23.46
CA CYS A 64 -7.40 1.68 -22.22
C CYS A 64 -8.71 2.45 -22.38
N HIS A 65 -9.07 2.84 -23.61
CA HIS A 65 -10.34 3.52 -23.90
C HIS A 65 -11.55 2.63 -23.63
N ARG A 66 -11.38 1.31 -23.67
CA ARG A 66 -12.42 0.31 -23.35
C ARG A 66 -12.66 0.12 -21.85
N VAL A 67 -11.81 0.68 -20.98
CA VAL A 67 -11.97 0.57 -19.51
C VAL A 67 -12.67 1.81 -18.95
N ILE A 68 -13.85 1.65 -18.34
CA ILE A 68 -14.74 2.74 -17.93
C ILE A 68 -15.15 2.66 -16.45
N TYR A 69 -15.92 3.64 -15.97
CA TYR A 69 -16.52 3.59 -14.64
C TYR A 69 -17.65 2.55 -14.57
N SER A 70 -17.91 2.04 -13.38
CA SER A 70 -18.94 1.01 -13.13
C SER A 70 -20.36 1.49 -13.35
N ASP A 71 -20.60 2.80 -13.35
CA ASP A 71 -21.90 3.41 -13.63
C ASP A 71 -22.14 3.65 -15.13
N GLY A 72 -21.18 3.28 -15.99
CA GLY A 72 -21.29 3.45 -17.44
C GLY A 72 -20.67 4.74 -17.98
N ARG A 73 -20.25 5.68 -17.12
CA ARG A 73 -19.50 6.87 -17.58
C ARG A 73 -18.19 6.44 -18.22
N THR A 74 -17.91 6.95 -19.43
CA THR A 74 -16.65 6.62 -20.13
C THR A 74 -15.42 7.07 -19.36
N GLY A 75 -15.54 8.18 -18.62
CA GLY A 75 -14.44 8.79 -17.89
C GLY A 75 -13.36 9.37 -18.78
N TRP A 76 -12.21 9.65 -18.16
CA TRP A 76 -11.08 10.33 -18.80
C TRP A 76 -10.17 9.33 -19.53
N TYR A 77 -9.28 9.84 -20.40
CA TYR A 77 -8.37 9.02 -21.21
C TYR A 77 -6.91 9.33 -20.95
N THR A 78 -6.58 10.61 -20.78
CA THR A 78 -5.26 11.06 -20.36
C THR A 78 -5.32 11.51 -18.90
N GLY A 79 -4.17 11.54 -18.22
CA GLY A 79 -4.08 12.05 -16.86
C GLY A 79 -4.67 13.47 -16.72
N MET A 80 -5.05 13.85 -15.49
CA MET A 80 -5.58 15.19 -15.16
C MET A 80 -6.93 15.57 -15.80
N GLY A 81 -7.82 14.60 -16.06
CA GLY A 81 -9.19 14.91 -16.46
C GLY A 81 -9.32 15.35 -17.92
N GLN A 82 -8.46 14.84 -18.80
CA GLN A 82 -8.45 15.18 -20.23
C GLN A 82 -8.71 13.96 -21.12
N GLY A 83 -8.93 14.21 -22.42
CA GLY A 83 -9.07 13.16 -23.44
C GLY A 83 -10.40 12.40 -23.43
N ALA A 84 -11.41 12.87 -22.70
CA ALA A 84 -12.72 12.21 -22.64
C ALA A 84 -13.40 12.10 -24.02
N GLU A 85 -13.39 13.15 -24.84
CA GLU A 85 -13.95 13.08 -26.20
C GLU A 85 -13.22 12.08 -27.08
N ARG A 86 -11.88 12.09 -27.07
CA ARG A 86 -11.08 11.12 -27.83
C ARG A 86 -11.43 9.67 -27.47
N LYS A 87 -11.61 9.38 -26.18
CA LYS A 87 -12.04 8.04 -25.71
C LYS A 87 -13.44 7.70 -26.21
N ARG A 88 -14.38 8.65 -26.19
CA ARG A 88 -15.73 8.45 -26.74
C ARG A 88 -15.71 8.21 -28.24
N GLU A 89 -14.92 8.97 -29.01
CA GLU A 89 -14.76 8.78 -30.44
C GLU A 89 -14.21 7.39 -30.77
N MET A 90 -13.18 6.95 -30.05
CA MET A 90 -12.62 5.60 -30.20
C MET A 90 -13.68 4.54 -29.91
N LEU A 91 -14.41 4.65 -28.80
CA LEU A 91 -15.49 3.72 -28.45
C LEU A 91 -16.63 3.71 -29.50
N ARG A 92 -17.07 4.88 -29.98
CA ARG A 92 -18.08 4.99 -31.05
C ARG A 92 -17.60 4.35 -32.34
N SER A 93 -16.32 4.54 -32.71
CA SER A 93 -15.72 3.93 -33.91
C SER A 93 -15.66 2.39 -33.82
N GLU A 94 -15.70 1.85 -32.60
CA GLU A 94 -15.75 0.42 -32.33
C GLU A 94 -17.18 -0.13 -32.24
N GLY A 95 -18.21 0.72 -32.36
CA GLY A 95 -19.61 0.32 -32.30
C GLY A 95 -20.22 0.35 -30.89
N VAL A 96 -19.56 0.98 -29.91
CA VAL A 96 -20.12 1.14 -28.56
C VAL A 96 -21.05 2.37 -28.53
N PRO A 97 -22.36 2.21 -28.30
CA PRO A 97 -23.29 3.34 -28.27
C PRO A 97 -23.05 4.21 -27.02
N ILE A 98 -22.91 5.52 -27.23
CA ILE A 98 -22.64 6.49 -26.15
C ILE A 98 -23.60 7.68 -26.26
N LEU A 99 -24.36 7.93 -25.20
CA LEU A 99 -25.25 9.07 -25.04
C LEU A 99 -24.93 9.80 -23.72
N ASN A 100 -24.80 11.12 -23.75
CA ASN A 100 -24.48 11.94 -22.56
C ASN A 100 -23.29 11.40 -21.74
N ASP A 101 -22.20 11.02 -22.41
CA ASP A 101 -20.99 10.43 -21.83
C ASP A 101 -21.14 9.05 -21.16
N MET A 102 -22.30 8.42 -21.36
CA MET A 102 -22.65 7.11 -20.80
C MET A 102 -22.70 6.06 -21.90
N VAL A 103 -22.09 4.91 -21.65
CA VAL A 103 -22.29 3.72 -22.48
C VAL A 103 -23.73 3.23 -22.31
N GLN A 104 -24.42 3.01 -23.43
CA GLN A 104 -25.78 2.47 -23.44
C GLN A 104 -25.76 0.93 -23.34
N ASP A 105 -26.87 0.35 -22.87
CA ASP A 105 -27.04 -1.10 -22.73
C ASP A 105 -25.87 -1.78 -21.98
N LEU A 106 -25.39 -1.10 -20.92
CA LEU A 106 -24.16 -1.44 -20.19
C LEU A 106 -24.10 -2.92 -19.80
N GLU A 107 -25.21 -3.50 -19.35
CA GLU A 107 -25.31 -4.91 -18.97
C GLU A 107 -24.85 -5.86 -20.08
N THR A 108 -25.13 -5.52 -21.33
CA THR A 108 -24.72 -6.31 -22.50
C THR A 108 -23.36 -5.88 -23.05
N ALA A 109 -22.94 -4.62 -22.81
CA ALA A 109 -21.70 -4.06 -23.30
C ALA A 109 -20.47 -4.43 -22.45
N VAL A 110 -20.68 -4.78 -21.16
CA VAL A 110 -19.59 -5.06 -20.22
C VAL A 110 -19.03 -6.46 -20.40
N PHE A 111 -17.73 -6.53 -20.68
CA PHE A 111 -16.91 -7.74 -20.67
C PHE A 111 -16.38 -8.01 -19.25
N VAL A 112 -16.60 -9.22 -18.74
CA VAL A 112 -16.13 -9.67 -17.41
C VAL A 112 -15.39 -11.01 -17.43
N ASP A 113 -15.37 -11.69 -18.57
CA ASP A 113 -14.82 -13.04 -18.72
C ASP A 113 -13.30 -13.01 -18.94
N PHE A 114 -12.60 -12.49 -17.94
CA PHE A 114 -11.15 -12.36 -17.96
C PHE A 114 -10.46 -13.68 -17.64
N SER A 115 -9.37 -13.96 -18.36
CA SER A 115 -8.44 -15.06 -18.08
C SER A 115 -7.05 -14.51 -17.74
N GLY A 116 -6.35 -15.07 -16.76
CA GLY A 116 -5.03 -14.60 -16.40
C GLY A 116 -4.67 -14.84 -14.94
N ASP A 117 -3.53 -14.28 -14.55
CA ASP A 117 -3.06 -14.33 -13.19
C ASP A 117 -3.88 -13.43 -12.26
N ALA A 118 -4.05 -13.88 -11.01
CA ALA A 118 -4.65 -13.11 -9.94
C ALA A 118 -3.59 -12.73 -8.89
N PRO A 119 -2.61 -11.85 -9.21
CA PRO A 119 -1.48 -11.57 -8.34
C PRO A 119 -1.91 -11.04 -6.96
N LEU A 120 -2.94 -10.20 -6.90
CA LEU A 120 -3.43 -9.66 -5.63
C LEU A 120 -4.06 -10.74 -4.75
N ARG A 121 -4.66 -11.78 -5.34
CA ARG A 121 -5.19 -12.92 -4.59
C ARG A 121 -4.05 -13.68 -3.92
N ARG A 122 -2.98 -13.98 -4.66
CA ARG A 122 -1.77 -14.63 -4.12
C ARG A 122 -1.12 -13.80 -3.01
N MET A 123 -0.97 -12.49 -3.24
CA MET A 123 -0.48 -11.56 -2.21
C MET A 123 -1.36 -11.55 -0.96
N ALA A 124 -2.68 -11.55 -1.12
CA ALA A 124 -3.63 -11.62 -0.01
C ALA A 124 -3.51 -12.93 0.76
N GLU A 125 -3.23 -14.05 0.09
CA GLU A 125 -2.95 -15.34 0.73
C GLU A 125 -1.66 -15.28 1.57
N SER A 126 -0.56 -14.75 1.01
CA SER A 126 0.68 -14.53 1.77
C SER A 126 0.46 -13.61 2.98
N GLN A 127 -0.40 -12.59 2.87
CA GLN A 127 -0.78 -11.76 4.01
C GLN A 127 -1.50 -12.55 5.11
N ARG A 128 -2.38 -13.50 4.76
CA ARG A 128 -3.04 -14.35 5.75
C ARG A 128 -2.06 -15.30 6.44
N GLU A 129 -1.08 -15.82 5.70
CA GLU A 129 0.00 -16.62 6.27
C GLU A 129 0.83 -15.78 7.27
N ILE A 130 1.26 -14.57 6.87
CA ILE A 130 1.96 -13.63 7.76
C ILE A 130 1.13 -13.35 9.01
N ALA A 131 -0.18 -13.12 8.87
CA ALA A 131 -1.06 -12.85 9.99
C ALA A 131 -1.03 -13.97 11.04
N SER A 132 -0.94 -15.23 10.61
CA SER A 132 -0.83 -16.40 11.51
C SER A 132 0.51 -16.48 12.26
N LEU A 133 1.55 -15.82 11.75
CA LEU A 133 2.89 -15.78 12.33
C LEU A 133 3.09 -14.57 13.27
N VAL A 134 2.15 -13.63 13.30
CA VAL A 134 2.27 -12.43 14.15
C VAL A 134 2.11 -12.80 15.62
N SER A 135 3.20 -12.72 16.38
CA SER A 135 3.14 -12.68 17.84
C SER A 135 2.70 -11.30 18.32
N GLN A 136 1.65 -11.26 19.14
CA GLN A 136 1.19 -10.07 19.87
C GLN A 136 1.71 -10.02 21.31
N GLU A 137 2.54 -10.99 21.67
CA GLU A 137 3.19 -11.07 22.95
C GLU A 137 4.49 -10.26 22.92
N GLY A 138 4.93 -9.84 24.11
CA GLY A 138 6.14 -9.06 24.27
C GLY A 138 5.89 -7.68 24.87
N ASP A 139 6.97 -7.15 25.43
CA ASP A 139 6.98 -5.86 26.10
C ASP A 139 7.79 -4.86 25.29
N ALA A 140 7.11 -3.94 24.61
CA ALA A 140 7.75 -2.88 23.86
C ALA A 140 8.58 -1.94 24.77
N THR A 141 8.30 -1.90 26.07
CA THR A 141 8.99 -0.99 26.99
C THR A 141 10.44 -1.39 27.28
N ARG A 142 10.82 -2.64 27.01
CA ARG A 142 12.18 -3.15 27.19
C ARG A 142 13.19 -2.61 26.18
N PHE A 143 12.72 -2.18 25.01
CA PHE A 143 13.59 -1.71 23.94
C PHE A 143 14.14 -0.32 24.28
N GLN A 144 15.47 -0.19 24.22
CA GLN A 144 16.15 1.09 24.42
C GLN A 144 16.28 1.87 23.12
N ARG A 145 16.21 1.18 21.97
CA ARG A 145 16.32 1.77 20.64
C ARG A 145 15.02 1.67 19.88
N LEU A 146 14.61 2.78 19.29
CA LEU A 146 13.38 2.94 18.55
C LEU A 146 13.75 3.36 17.12
N ALA A 147 13.55 2.49 16.14
CA ALA A 147 13.88 2.76 14.75
C ALA A 147 12.61 3.11 13.97
N ALA A 148 12.42 4.39 13.66
CA ALA A 148 11.32 4.84 12.80
C ALA A 148 11.71 4.75 11.33
N LEU A 149 10.84 4.15 10.51
CA LEU A 149 11.01 4.05 9.07
C LEU A 149 9.87 4.75 8.33
N ASP A 150 10.24 5.56 7.34
CA ASP A 150 9.31 6.20 6.39
C ASP A 150 9.86 6.12 4.96
N VAL A 151 8.97 6.21 3.97
CA VAL A 151 9.30 6.26 2.54
C VAL A 151 8.66 7.48 1.91
N SER A 152 9.44 8.21 1.12
CA SER A 152 8.91 9.20 0.17
C SER A 152 9.13 8.75 -1.26
N TYR A 153 8.27 9.18 -2.17
CA TYR A 153 8.30 8.76 -3.57
C TYR A 153 8.53 9.94 -4.51
N ARG A 154 9.23 9.68 -5.61
CA ARG A 154 9.33 10.60 -6.74
C ARG A 154 9.37 9.83 -8.05
N GLY A 155 8.30 9.91 -8.84
CA GLY A 155 8.11 9.00 -9.96
C GLY A 155 8.11 7.56 -9.47
N ASP A 156 8.92 6.71 -10.11
CA ASP A 156 9.06 5.29 -9.77
C ASP A 156 10.21 5.03 -8.77
N GLU A 157 10.76 6.07 -8.14
CA GLU A 157 11.83 5.95 -7.14
C GLU A 157 11.27 6.12 -5.72
N ALA A 158 11.67 5.23 -4.82
CA ALA A 158 11.44 5.32 -3.39
C ALA A 158 12.70 5.76 -2.65
N PHE A 159 12.52 6.68 -1.71
CA PHE A 159 13.55 7.20 -0.80
C PHE A 159 13.13 6.83 0.62
N ALA A 160 13.70 5.74 1.11
CA ALA A 160 13.49 5.28 2.47
C ALA A 160 14.43 5.99 3.43
N ALA A 161 13.94 6.26 4.63
CA ALA A 161 14.74 6.76 5.73
C ALA A 161 14.45 5.95 7.00
N MET A 162 15.51 5.64 7.74
CA MET A 162 15.43 5.10 9.09
C MET A 162 16.09 6.09 10.05
N VAL A 163 15.39 6.46 11.12
CA VAL A 163 15.95 7.26 12.21
C VAL A 163 15.83 6.46 13.50
N VAL A 164 16.94 6.24 14.17
CA VAL A 164 17.00 5.52 15.45
C VAL A 164 17.18 6.53 16.58
N VAL A 165 16.29 6.46 17.57
CA VAL A 165 16.37 7.26 18.80
C VAL A 165 16.49 6.37 20.03
N ASP A 166 17.10 6.89 21.08
CA ASP A 166 16.98 6.32 22.43
C ASP A 166 15.68 6.74 23.13
N ARG A 167 15.53 6.39 24.41
CA ARG A 167 14.35 6.72 25.21
C ARG A 167 14.30 8.20 25.60
N GLU A 168 15.46 8.83 25.66
CA GLU A 168 15.66 10.26 25.93
C GLU A 168 15.37 11.13 24.68
N GLY A 169 15.20 10.49 23.52
CA GLY A 169 14.89 11.14 22.25
C GLY A 169 16.10 11.64 21.48
N SER A 170 17.31 11.27 21.89
CA SER A 170 18.54 11.57 21.16
C SER A 170 18.58 10.71 19.89
N VAL A 171 18.89 11.34 18.75
CA VAL A 171 19.12 10.62 17.50
C VAL A 171 20.49 9.94 17.56
N ILE A 172 20.48 8.61 17.51
CA ILE A 172 21.70 7.78 17.56
C ILE A 172 22.16 7.42 16.15
N GLU A 173 21.23 7.24 15.21
CA GLU A 173 21.56 6.81 13.85
C GLU A 173 20.53 7.32 12.84
N GLU A 174 21.02 7.73 11.67
CA GLU A 174 20.21 8.01 10.50
C GLU A 174 20.73 7.18 9.31
N ARG A 175 19.82 6.51 8.60
CA ARG A 175 20.12 5.81 7.35
C ARG A 175 19.11 6.17 6.29
N THR A 176 19.54 6.13 5.04
CA THR A 176 18.68 6.34 3.89
C THR A 176 19.00 5.34 2.80
N ALA A 177 17.99 4.91 2.07
CA ALA A 177 18.15 4.09 0.89
C ALA A 177 17.32 4.64 -0.26
N ARG A 178 17.81 4.45 -1.48
CA ARG A 178 17.11 4.76 -2.72
C ARG A 178 16.92 3.46 -3.50
N CYS A 179 15.71 3.18 -3.93
CA CYS A 179 15.44 2.01 -4.77
C CYS A 179 14.29 2.29 -5.76
N PRO A 180 14.36 1.73 -6.97
CA PRO A 180 13.23 1.74 -7.89
C PRO A 180 12.08 0.89 -7.33
N VAL A 181 10.84 1.32 -7.56
CA VAL A 181 9.61 0.66 -7.14
C VAL A 181 8.67 0.57 -8.33
N ASN A 182 8.41 -0.65 -8.80
CA ASN A 182 7.51 -0.92 -9.91
C ASN A 182 6.08 -1.34 -9.48
N PHE A 183 5.81 -1.37 -8.17
CA PHE A 183 4.49 -1.71 -7.65
C PHE A 183 3.67 -0.43 -7.35
N PRO A 184 2.45 -0.28 -7.88
CA PRO A 184 1.62 0.90 -7.63
C PRO A 184 1.05 0.89 -6.21
N TYR A 185 0.52 2.02 -5.76
CA TYR A 185 -0.21 2.04 -4.48
C TYR A 185 -1.54 1.30 -4.61
N VAL A 186 -1.68 0.18 -3.89
CA VAL A 186 -2.95 -0.53 -3.70
C VAL A 186 -3.28 -0.53 -2.21
N PRO A 187 -4.43 0.01 -1.77
CA PRO A 187 -4.86 -0.04 -0.38
C PRO A 187 -4.82 -1.47 0.16
N GLY A 188 -4.14 -1.67 1.29
CA GLY A 188 -3.96 -3.00 1.88
C GLY A 188 -2.84 -3.84 1.30
N TYR A 189 -2.01 -3.32 0.38
CA TYR A 189 -0.82 -4.03 -0.16
C TYR A 189 0.46 -3.20 -0.03
N LEU A 190 0.49 -2.22 0.89
CA LEU A 190 1.63 -1.32 1.07
C LEU A 190 2.95 -2.05 1.33
N GLY A 191 2.91 -3.18 2.05
CA GLY A 191 4.11 -3.98 2.31
C GLY A 191 4.81 -4.50 1.05
N PHE A 192 4.06 -4.86 0.00
CA PHE A 192 4.64 -5.28 -1.28
C PHE A 192 5.32 -4.12 -2.03
N ARG A 193 4.94 -2.87 -1.71
CA ARG A 193 5.55 -1.66 -2.26
C ARG A 193 6.78 -1.21 -1.47
N GLU A 194 6.74 -1.34 -0.14
CA GLU A 194 7.69 -0.67 0.75
C GLU A 194 8.71 -1.59 1.42
N MET A 195 8.54 -2.91 1.35
CA MET A 195 9.46 -3.85 2.00
C MET A 195 10.91 -3.70 1.52
N ARG A 196 11.11 -3.61 0.20
CA ARG A 196 12.45 -3.42 -0.41
C ARG A 196 13.12 -2.13 0.10
N PRO A 197 12.50 -0.95 -0.01
CA PRO A 197 13.09 0.29 0.53
C PRO A 197 13.37 0.21 2.04
N TYR A 198 12.44 -0.34 2.84
CA TYR A 198 12.63 -0.48 4.28
C TYR A 198 13.79 -1.41 4.63
N THR A 199 13.90 -2.55 3.96
CA THR A 199 15.00 -3.50 4.16
C THR A 199 16.35 -2.85 3.82
N ALA A 200 16.40 -2.09 2.72
CA ALA A 200 17.60 -1.38 2.30
C ALA A 200 18.01 -0.29 3.31
N ALA A 201 17.06 0.47 3.86
CA ALA A 201 17.34 1.49 4.87
C ALA A 201 17.74 0.89 6.23
N MET A 202 17.12 -0.23 6.62
CA MET A 202 17.42 -0.93 7.87
C MET A 202 18.83 -1.52 7.87
N GLY A 203 19.24 -2.16 6.77
CA GLY A 203 20.44 -3.00 6.75
C GLY A 203 20.22 -4.28 7.54
N LYS A 204 21.11 -4.59 8.50
CA LYS A 204 20.99 -5.81 9.32
C LYS A 204 19.92 -5.63 10.41
N PRO A 205 18.98 -6.58 10.57
CA PRO A 205 17.99 -6.53 11.65
C PRO A 205 18.65 -6.61 13.02
N ARG A 206 18.03 -5.97 14.02
CA ARG A 206 18.53 -5.89 15.40
C ARG A 206 17.44 -6.36 16.38
N GLU A 207 17.79 -7.30 17.25
CA GLU A 207 16.86 -7.85 18.24
C GLU A 207 16.58 -6.90 19.42
N ASP A 208 17.46 -5.92 19.65
CA ASP A 208 17.39 -4.95 20.75
C ASP A 208 16.63 -3.66 20.38
N THR A 209 15.96 -3.66 19.22
CA THR A 209 15.32 -2.48 18.63
C THR A 209 13.84 -2.72 18.38
N LEU A 210 13.00 -1.74 18.76
CA LEU A 210 11.60 -1.69 18.31
C LEU A 210 11.52 -0.89 17.01
N TYR A 211 11.01 -1.51 15.95
CA TYR A 211 10.83 -0.85 14.66
C TYR A 211 9.43 -0.22 14.56
N LEU A 212 9.37 1.07 14.28
CA LEU A 212 8.15 1.84 14.06
C LEU A 212 7.99 2.10 12.56
N ILE A 213 6.93 1.58 11.96
CA ILE A 213 6.73 1.61 10.50
C ILE A 213 5.59 2.58 10.15
N ASP A 214 5.79 3.48 9.18
CA ASP A 214 4.71 4.36 8.69
C ASP A 214 3.67 3.54 7.91
N GLY A 215 2.65 3.08 8.63
CA GLY A 215 1.64 2.17 8.11
C GLY A 215 1.04 1.30 9.21
N HIS A 216 0.08 0.47 8.84
CA HIS A 216 -0.62 -0.40 9.79
C HIS A 216 0.14 -1.71 10.04
N GLY A 217 -0.06 -2.27 11.23
CA GLY A 217 0.20 -3.66 11.59
C GLY A 217 -1.08 -4.49 11.52
N ARG A 218 -1.54 -5.04 12.65
CA ARG A 218 -2.79 -5.83 12.74
C ARG A 218 -4.06 -5.03 12.44
N ALA A 219 -4.02 -3.70 12.49
CA ALA A 219 -5.09 -2.79 12.07
C ALA A 219 -5.25 -2.76 10.54
N HIS A 220 -5.51 -3.92 9.96
CA HIS A 220 -5.47 -4.18 8.52
C HIS A 220 -6.58 -5.18 8.16
N PRO A 221 -7.23 -5.09 6.98
CA PRO A 221 -8.31 -6.00 6.59
C PRO A 221 -7.97 -7.50 6.71
N ARG A 222 -6.69 -7.83 6.59
CA ARG A 222 -6.15 -9.20 6.69
C ARG A 222 -5.28 -9.45 7.91
N ARG A 223 -5.31 -8.54 8.90
CA ARG A 223 -4.45 -8.58 10.10
C ARG A 223 -2.93 -8.62 9.85
N ALA A 224 -2.49 -8.24 8.64
CA ALA A 224 -1.10 -8.28 8.19
C ALA A 224 -0.73 -7.04 7.34
N GLY A 225 -0.79 -5.87 7.96
CA GLY A 225 -0.27 -4.65 7.36
C GLY A 225 1.27 -4.65 7.26
N VAL A 226 1.84 -3.59 6.67
CA VAL A 226 3.29 -3.50 6.40
C VAL A 226 4.15 -3.72 7.64
N ALA A 227 3.72 -3.27 8.83
CA ALA A 227 4.49 -3.49 10.06
C ALA A 227 4.51 -4.97 10.50
N CYS A 228 3.42 -5.71 10.26
CA CYS A 228 3.39 -7.16 10.50
C CYS A 228 4.31 -7.90 9.53
N GLN A 229 4.21 -7.57 8.24
CA GLN A 229 5.08 -8.16 7.23
C GLN A 229 6.53 -7.89 7.58
N PHE A 230 6.91 -6.64 7.84
CA PHE A 230 8.26 -6.25 8.19
C PHE A 230 8.78 -7.02 9.41
N GLY A 231 8.00 -7.07 10.49
CA GLY A 231 8.39 -7.78 11.71
C GLY A 231 8.56 -9.29 11.53
N VAL A 232 7.64 -9.94 10.81
CA VAL A 232 7.71 -11.39 10.54
C VAL A 232 8.85 -11.73 9.58
N VAL A 233 8.99 -11.01 8.47
CA VAL A 233 10.05 -11.23 7.46
C VAL A 233 11.44 -11.14 8.08
N HIS A 234 11.66 -10.12 8.91
CA HIS A 234 12.97 -9.85 9.50
C HIS A 234 13.17 -10.50 10.87
N GLY A 235 12.13 -11.09 11.47
CA GLY A 235 12.18 -11.67 12.80
C GLY A 235 12.37 -10.65 13.93
N VAL A 236 11.92 -9.41 13.75
CA VAL A 236 12.13 -8.29 14.70
C VAL A 236 10.84 -7.80 15.34
N ALA A 237 10.95 -7.11 16.46
CA ALA A 237 9.80 -6.43 17.07
C ALA A 237 9.41 -5.21 16.24
N ALA A 238 8.13 -5.11 15.89
CA ALA A 238 7.62 -4.05 15.04
C ALA A 238 6.26 -3.54 15.50
N ALA A 239 6.00 -2.26 15.24
CA ALA A 239 4.73 -1.60 15.45
C ALA A 239 4.37 -0.74 14.23
N GLY A 240 3.10 -0.72 13.87
CA GLY A 240 2.57 0.18 12.86
C GLY A 240 2.15 1.51 13.47
N VAL A 241 2.53 2.61 12.83
CA VAL A 241 2.17 3.99 13.21
C VAL A 241 1.54 4.67 12.00
N ALA A 242 0.22 4.58 11.88
CA ALA A 242 -0.51 5.06 10.70
C ALA A 242 -1.21 6.40 10.94
N LYS A 243 -1.41 7.18 9.88
CA LYS A 243 -2.07 8.50 9.92
C LYS A 243 -3.59 8.45 9.67
N THR A 244 -4.06 7.40 9.03
CA THR A 244 -5.46 7.23 8.62
C THR A 244 -5.96 5.83 8.97
N ILE A 245 -7.27 5.66 9.08
CA ILE A 245 -7.88 4.35 9.28
C ILE A 245 -7.90 3.61 7.93
N LEU A 246 -7.36 2.40 7.92
CA LEU A 246 -7.46 1.49 6.76
C LEU A 246 -8.62 0.50 6.89
N ALA A 247 -8.87 0.01 8.11
CA ALA A 247 -9.92 -0.96 8.40
C ALA A 247 -10.40 -0.84 9.85
N GLY A 248 -11.66 -1.22 10.08
CA GLY A 248 -12.30 -1.15 11.39
C GLY A 248 -13.02 0.17 11.64
N ALA A 249 -13.57 0.31 12.84
CA ALA A 249 -14.30 1.48 13.30
C ALA A 249 -13.81 1.93 14.67
N MET A 250 -13.89 3.23 14.94
CA MET A 250 -13.48 3.79 16.23
C MET A 250 -14.53 3.52 17.31
N LYS A 251 -14.05 3.14 18.50
CA LYS A 251 -14.82 3.09 19.74
C LYS A 251 -13.98 3.75 20.85
N GLY A 252 -14.27 5.02 21.12
CA GLY A 252 -13.35 5.86 21.89
C GLY A 252 -12.01 5.98 21.15
N ASP A 253 -10.90 5.74 21.85
CA ASP A 253 -9.56 5.74 21.25
C ASP A 253 -9.18 4.39 20.61
N SER A 254 -10.00 3.36 20.76
CA SER A 254 -9.73 2.02 20.21
C SER A 254 -10.23 1.89 18.79
N LEU A 255 -9.41 1.31 17.90
CA LEU A 255 -9.79 0.90 16.56
C LEU A 255 -10.21 -0.57 16.58
N ILE A 256 -11.51 -0.81 16.43
CA ILE A 256 -12.12 -2.14 16.51
C ILE A 256 -12.27 -2.73 15.11
N LEU A 257 -11.76 -3.94 14.92
CA LEU A 257 -11.91 -4.73 13.71
C LEU A 257 -12.37 -6.14 14.12
N ASP A 258 -13.43 -6.65 13.48
CA ASP A 258 -14.07 -7.95 13.79
C ASP A 258 -14.31 -8.20 15.29
N GLY A 259 -14.70 -7.16 16.03
CA GLY A 259 -14.95 -7.23 17.48
C GLY A 259 -13.71 -7.15 18.37
N GLU A 260 -12.50 -7.11 17.81
CA GLU A 260 -11.24 -7.01 18.55
C GLU A 260 -10.59 -5.62 18.41
N GLU A 261 -9.90 -5.17 19.47
CA GLU A 261 -9.03 -3.99 19.36
C GLU A 261 -7.80 -4.32 18.51
N ALA A 262 -7.75 -3.77 17.29
CA ALA A 262 -6.66 -3.99 16.33
C ALA A 262 -5.59 -2.89 16.38
N GLY A 263 -5.97 -1.73 16.92
CA GLY A 263 -5.10 -0.58 17.10
C GLY A 263 -5.72 0.43 18.05
N ARG A 264 -4.97 1.49 18.36
CA ARG A 264 -5.39 2.55 19.27
C ARG A 264 -4.85 3.90 18.81
N LEU A 265 -5.66 4.94 18.94
CA LEU A 265 -5.24 6.32 18.72
C LEU A 265 -4.26 6.72 19.82
N VAL A 266 -3.10 7.23 19.41
CA VAL A 266 -2.05 7.74 20.31
C VAL A 266 -1.69 9.15 19.91
N ARG A 267 -1.42 10.00 20.91
CA ARG A 267 -0.90 11.35 20.69
C ARG A 267 0.60 11.37 20.97
N SER A 268 1.35 11.88 20.01
CA SER A 268 2.80 12.09 20.06
C SER A 268 3.14 13.41 20.75
N CYS A 269 4.39 13.58 21.18
CA CYS A 269 4.88 14.77 21.89
C CYS A 269 4.74 16.06 21.07
N ASP A 270 4.78 15.98 19.74
CA ASP A 270 4.57 17.11 18.82
C ASP A 270 3.09 17.41 18.55
N GLY A 271 2.18 16.80 19.31
CA GLY A 271 0.74 16.99 19.21
C GLY A 271 0.06 16.20 18.10
N ARG A 272 0.80 15.54 17.20
CA ARG A 272 0.25 14.69 16.13
C ARG A 272 -0.39 13.43 16.71
N THR A 273 -1.44 12.96 16.04
CA THR A 273 -2.11 11.72 16.40
C THR A 273 -1.85 10.64 15.36
N TYR A 274 -1.71 9.40 15.83
CA TYR A 274 -1.47 8.23 15.02
C TYR A 274 -2.31 7.06 15.49
N PHE A 275 -2.64 6.15 14.59
CA PHE A 275 -3.17 4.84 14.93
C PHE A 275 -2.00 3.88 15.14
N ALA A 276 -1.72 3.58 16.41
CA ALA A 276 -0.76 2.56 16.79
C ALA A 276 -1.38 1.17 16.60
N SER A 277 -0.64 0.22 16.07
CA SER A 277 -1.07 -1.18 15.94
C SER A 277 0.10 -2.13 16.08
N VAL A 278 -0.17 -3.35 16.55
CA VAL A 278 0.86 -4.39 16.70
C VAL A 278 1.38 -4.81 15.33
N GLY A 279 2.70 -4.79 15.14
CA GLY A 279 3.37 -5.40 14.00
C GLY A 279 3.76 -6.85 14.30
N HIS A 280 4.73 -7.05 15.20
CA HIS A 280 5.23 -8.36 15.62
C HIS A 280 5.99 -8.25 16.95
N ARG A 281 5.93 -9.28 17.81
CA ARG A 281 6.71 -9.42 19.07
C ARG A 281 6.58 -8.22 20.02
N ALA A 282 5.40 -7.60 20.05
CA ALA A 282 5.06 -6.54 20.97
C ALA A 282 3.54 -6.52 21.21
N SER A 283 3.13 -6.14 22.42
CA SER A 283 1.71 -5.96 22.76
C SER A 283 1.25 -4.52 22.49
N LEU A 284 -0.02 -4.35 22.09
CA LEU A 284 -0.59 -3.03 21.75
C LEU A 284 -0.43 -2.04 22.90
N GLY A 285 -0.73 -2.45 24.14
CA GLY A 285 -0.65 -1.57 25.30
C GLY A 285 0.76 -1.04 25.56
N THR A 286 1.79 -1.90 25.42
CA THR A 286 3.19 -1.47 25.61
C THR A 286 3.66 -0.57 24.46
N VAL A 287 3.25 -0.87 23.22
CA VAL A 287 3.51 0.00 22.05
C VAL A 287 2.93 1.39 22.27
N CYS A 288 1.67 1.50 22.70
CA CYS A 288 1.04 2.80 22.97
C CYS A 288 1.79 3.57 24.06
N ARG A 289 2.15 2.91 25.17
CA ARG A 289 2.94 3.56 26.25
C ARG A 289 4.26 4.10 25.73
N VAL A 290 4.97 3.32 24.91
CA VAL A 290 6.23 3.75 24.31
C VAL A 290 6.03 4.97 23.43
N LEU A 291 5.09 4.93 22.49
CA LEU A 291 4.85 6.02 21.54
C LEU A 291 4.42 7.32 22.23
N THR A 292 3.62 7.25 23.29
CA THR A 292 3.16 8.42 24.04
C THR A 292 4.23 9.01 24.96
N ALA A 293 5.17 8.19 25.45
CA ALA A 293 6.20 8.63 26.39
C ALA A 293 7.46 9.23 25.73
N LEU A 294 7.65 9.07 24.42
CA LEU A 294 8.84 9.59 23.75
C LEU A 294 8.84 11.13 23.75
N PRO A 295 9.95 11.77 24.14
CA PRO A 295 10.05 13.23 24.15
C PRO A 295 10.24 13.81 22.73
N VAL A 296 10.52 12.96 21.74
CA VAL A 296 10.63 13.30 20.32
C VAL A 296 9.70 12.41 19.48
N ASN A 297 9.27 12.92 18.33
CA ASN A 297 8.54 12.13 17.35
C ASN A 297 9.51 11.55 16.29
N PRO A 298 9.95 10.28 16.42
CA PRO A 298 10.88 9.69 15.46
C PRO A 298 10.24 9.46 14.08
N MET A 299 8.92 9.27 13.99
CA MET A 299 8.22 9.19 12.70
C MET A 299 8.31 10.51 11.93
N ALA A 300 8.20 11.64 12.64
CA ALA A 300 8.37 12.97 12.03
C ALA A 300 9.83 13.25 11.61
N LEU A 301 10.81 12.66 12.29
CA LEU A 301 12.23 12.73 11.89
C LEU A 301 12.46 11.91 10.62
N ALA A 302 12.04 10.64 10.60
CA ALA A 302 12.16 9.77 9.43
C ALA A 302 11.47 10.37 8.19
N HIS A 303 10.26 10.93 8.36
CA HIS A 303 9.53 11.57 7.27
C HIS A 303 10.27 12.77 6.65
N ARG A 304 10.83 13.64 7.50
CA ARG A 304 11.64 14.77 7.03
C ARG A 304 12.89 14.30 6.30
N LEU A 305 13.56 13.27 6.82
CA LEU A 305 14.77 12.72 6.22
C LEU A 305 14.49 12.09 4.84
N ALA A 306 13.42 11.28 4.74
CA ALA A 306 12.98 10.68 3.48
C ALA A 306 12.66 11.77 2.43
N THR A 307 11.82 12.75 2.82
CA THR A 307 11.41 13.84 1.93
C THR A 307 12.60 14.71 1.49
N LYS A 308 13.53 15.01 2.40
CA LYS A 308 14.76 15.77 2.08
C LYS A 308 15.58 15.03 1.02
N ARG A 309 15.76 13.71 1.15
CA ARG A 309 16.47 12.92 0.15
C ARG A 309 15.77 12.88 -1.20
N GLY A 310 14.45 12.74 -1.24
CA GLY A 310 13.69 12.79 -2.50
C GLY A 310 13.79 14.15 -3.21
N ARG A 311 13.96 15.25 -2.46
CA ARG A 311 14.16 16.60 -3.01
C ARG A 311 15.59 16.85 -3.48
N SER A 312 16.60 16.36 -2.76
CA SER A 312 18.03 16.56 -3.09
C SER A 312 18.56 15.65 -4.22
N ALA A 313 17.75 14.71 -4.72
CA ALA A 313 18.12 13.84 -5.84
C ALA A 313 17.85 14.47 -7.23
N VAL A 314 17.81 15.81 -7.30
CA VAL A 314 17.67 16.63 -8.55
C VAL A 314 19.01 17.17 -8.95
#